data_AF-A0A843M891-F1
#
_entry.id   AF-A0A843M891-F1
#
_cell.length_a   1.000
_cell.length_b   1.000
_cell.length_c   1.000
_cell.angle_alpha   90.00
_cell.angle_beta   90.00
_cell.angle_gamma   90.00
#
_symmetry.space_group_name_H-M   'P 1'
#
loop_
_entity.id
_entity.type
_entity.pdbx_description
1 polymer ?
#
loop_
_entity_poly.entity_id
_entity_poly.type
_entity_poly.pdbx_seq_one_letter_code
_entity_poly.pdbx_strand_id
1 'polypeptide(L)'
;MEIIFIAKPGVRLSDTLQASETSRHILRFYRPKDAGWGVRIPVSTVSNALALISELRWYIMRYTSEVLIEDTEYLVYLTRLLASAAYEDRSVSLSDEWKNMYRAAVTEDGSLIRCPAGVDTPAGTLVSFLVWCLEVEEP
;
A
#
# COMPACT_ATOMS: atom_id res chain seq x y z
N MET A 1 1.79 -4.13 -11.59
CA MET A 1 2.22 -4.44 -10.21
C MET A 1 3.05 -3.30 -9.68
N GLU A 2 2.62 -2.77 -8.55
CA GLU A 2 3.28 -1.71 -7.83
C GLU A 2 2.96 -1.80 -6.35
N ILE A 3 3.79 -1.15 -5.54
CA ILE A 3 3.53 -0.92 -4.12
C ILE A 3 3.01 0.52 -3.97
N ILE A 4 1.96 0.69 -3.19
CA ILE A 4 1.42 1.99 -2.83
C ILE A 4 1.82 2.28 -1.40
N PHE A 5 2.59 3.35 -1.20
CA PHE A 5 2.84 3.92 0.12
C PHE A 5 1.97 5.16 0.31
N ILE A 6 0.94 5.05 1.13
CA ILE A 6 0.04 6.16 1.46
C ILE A 6 0.69 6.97 2.58
N ALA A 7 0.99 8.24 2.33
CA ALA A 7 1.69 9.07 3.31
C ALA A 7 0.83 9.33 4.57
N LYS A 8 1.47 9.64 5.69
CA LYS A 8 0.77 10.29 6.82
C LYS A 8 0.41 11.73 6.46
N PRO A 9 -0.68 12.29 7.02
CA PRO A 9 -1.06 13.68 6.79
C PRO A 9 0.12 14.64 7.00
N GLY A 10 0.32 15.56 6.07
CA GLY A 10 1.41 16.55 6.09
C GLY A 10 2.80 16.01 5.70
N VAL A 11 2.95 14.73 5.37
CA VAL A 11 4.24 14.16 4.95
C VAL A 11 4.38 14.18 3.43
N ARG A 12 5.40 14.89 2.94
CA ARG A 12 5.87 14.75 1.54
C ARG A 12 6.76 13.53 1.43
N LEU A 13 6.15 12.37 1.17
CA LEU A 13 6.85 11.08 1.25
C LEU A 13 7.96 10.95 0.20
N SER A 14 7.72 11.41 -1.03
CA SER A 14 8.73 11.40 -2.11
C SER A 14 10.00 12.16 -1.70
N ASP A 15 9.84 13.42 -1.26
CA ASP A 15 10.94 14.26 -0.76
C ASP A 15 11.67 13.61 0.42
N THR A 16 10.91 13.04 1.36
CA THR A 16 11.45 12.39 2.57
C THR A 16 12.34 11.20 2.22
N LEU A 17 11.90 10.35 1.27
CA LEU A 17 12.69 9.20 0.81
C LEU A 17 13.91 9.63 -0.02
N GLN A 18 13.82 10.73 -0.77
CA GLN A 18 14.96 11.27 -1.52
C GLN A 18 16.00 11.96 -0.61
N ALA A 19 15.58 12.55 0.51
CA ALA A 19 16.49 13.22 1.42
C ALA A 19 17.45 12.24 2.14
N SER A 20 17.05 10.99 2.34
CA SER A 20 17.88 10.00 3.03
C SER A 20 18.70 9.14 2.06
N GLU A 21 20.01 9.08 2.30
CA GLU A 21 20.94 8.30 1.48
C GLU A 21 20.59 6.81 1.48
N THR A 22 20.24 6.25 2.64
CA THR A 22 19.88 4.83 2.77
C THR A 22 18.65 4.49 1.93
N SER A 23 17.56 5.26 2.04
CA SER A 23 16.36 5.03 1.21
C SER A 23 16.64 5.26 -0.26
N ARG A 24 17.44 6.27 -0.64
CA ARG A 24 17.87 6.45 -2.04
C ARG A 24 18.64 5.25 -2.56
N HIS A 25 19.54 4.70 -1.74
CA HIS A 25 20.29 3.52 -2.11
C HIS A 25 19.36 2.32 -2.32
N ILE A 26 18.45 2.04 -1.40
CA ILE A 26 17.45 0.96 -1.53
C ILE A 26 16.60 1.16 -2.79
N LEU A 27 16.11 2.39 -3.01
CA LEU A 27 15.21 2.73 -4.11
C LEU A 27 15.93 2.90 -5.47
N ARG A 28 17.26 2.83 -5.57
CA ARG A 28 17.99 3.22 -6.79
C ARG A 28 17.58 2.48 -8.07
N PHE A 29 17.04 1.26 -7.93
CA PHE A 29 16.58 0.44 -9.05
C PHE A 29 15.06 0.46 -9.22
N TYR A 30 14.35 1.00 -8.24
CA TYR A 30 12.94 1.22 -8.28
C TYR A 30 12.73 2.65 -8.77
N ARG A 31 11.80 2.89 -9.69
CA ARG A 31 11.52 4.24 -10.19
C ARG A 31 10.31 4.79 -9.44
N PRO A 32 10.44 5.25 -8.17
CA PRO A 32 9.31 5.72 -7.40
C PRO A 32 8.66 6.89 -8.12
N LYS A 33 7.32 6.86 -8.16
CA LYS A 33 6.50 7.92 -8.75
C LYS A 33 5.79 8.64 -7.62
N ASP A 34 5.98 9.94 -7.56
CA ASP A 34 5.23 10.80 -6.66
C ASP A 34 3.77 10.90 -7.14
N ALA A 35 2.84 10.73 -6.20
CA ALA A 35 1.41 10.84 -6.45
C ALA A 35 0.77 12.04 -5.71
N GLY A 36 1.55 12.84 -4.98
CA GLY A 36 1.09 13.97 -4.17
C GLY A 36 0.49 13.58 -2.82
N TRP A 37 -0.21 12.44 -2.75
CA TRP A 37 -0.76 11.84 -1.52
C TRP A 37 0.10 10.68 -0.97
N GLY A 38 1.15 10.30 -1.68
CA GLY A 38 1.94 9.11 -1.40
C GLY A 38 2.96 8.84 -2.49
N VAL A 39 3.49 7.63 -2.52
CA VAL A 39 4.47 7.17 -3.52
C VAL A 39 4.03 5.83 -4.09
N ARG A 40 4.12 5.69 -5.41
CA ARG A 40 3.91 4.43 -6.14
C ARG A 40 5.25 3.86 -6.57
N ILE A 41 5.51 2.60 -6.27
CA ILE A 41 6.78 1.95 -6.57
C ILE A 41 6.55 0.75 -7.47
N PRO A 42 6.96 0.80 -8.75
CA PRO A 42 6.85 -0.34 -9.65
C PRO A 42 7.69 -1.52 -9.15
N VAL A 43 7.09 -2.70 -9.17
CA VAL A 43 7.75 -3.97 -8.81
C VAL A 43 7.35 -5.07 -9.78
N SER A 44 8.15 -6.14 -9.84
CA SER A 44 7.91 -7.26 -10.75
C SER A 44 7.04 -8.36 -10.16
N THR A 45 7.03 -8.54 -8.84
CA THR A 45 6.33 -9.62 -8.13
C THR A 45 5.92 -9.19 -6.72
N VAL A 46 4.96 -9.90 -6.11
CA VAL A 46 4.61 -9.71 -4.69
C VAL A 46 5.79 -9.98 -3.76
N SER A 47 6.60 -11.02 -4.02
CA SER A 47 7.78 -11.30 -3.20
C SER A 47 8.81 -10.18 -3.24
N ASN A 48 9.01 -9.56 -4.40
CA ASN A 48 9.86 -8.37 -4.52
C ASN A 48 9.26 -7.19 -3.73
N ALA A 49 7.94 -7.02 -3.78
CA ALA A 49 7.25 -6.01 -2.96
C ALA A 49 7.51 -6.19 -1.46
N LEU A 50 7.33 -7.40 -0.95
CA LEU A 50 7.52 -7.73 0.47
C LEU A 50 8.97 -7.54 0.92
N ALA A 51 9.94 -7.93 0.09
CA ALA A 51 11.35 -7.67 0.35
C ALA A 51 11.65 -6.17 0.45
N LEU A 52 11.19 -5.37 -0.52
CA LEU A 52 11.39 -3.92 -0.51
C LEU A 52 10.73 -3.24 0.69
N ILE A 53 9.53 -3.69 1.07
CA ILE A 53 8.83 -3.22 2.27
C ILE A 53 9.66 -3.51 3.54
N SER A 54 10.31 -4.67 3.61
CA SER A 54 11.20 -5.02 4.73
C SER A 54 12.43 -4.11 4.79
N GLU A 55 13.09 -3.85 3.65
CA GLU A 55 14.23 -2.94 3.57
C GLU A 55 13.87 -1.50 3.97
N LEU A 56 12.66 -1.05 3.64
CA LEU A 56 12.16 0.30 3.96
C LEU A 56 11.38 0.38 5.28
N ARG A 57 11.37 -0.68 6.10
CA ARG A 57 10.51 -0.81 7.29
C ARG A 57 10.53 0.42 8.19
N TRP A 58 11.70 0.98 8.47
CA TRP A 58 11.82 2.15 9.35
C TRP A 58 11.09 3.38 8.79
N TYR A 59 11.24 3.65 7.49
CA TYR A 59 10.57 4.77 6.82
C TYR A 59 9.07 4.54 6.74
N ILE A 60 8.65 3.32 6.44
CA ILE A 60 7.24 2.94 6.36
C ILE A 60 6.55 3.20 7.70
N MET A 61 7.07 2.63 8.79
CA MET A 61 6.49 2.82 10.13
C MET A 61 6.41 4.30 10.54
N ARG A 62 7.41 5.09 10.15
CA ARG A 62 7.49 6.50 10.55
C ARG A 62 6.59 7.41 9.73
N TYR A 63 6.55 7.23 8.41
CA TYR A 63 6.03 8.22 7.47
C TYR A 63 4.80 7.78 6.67
N THR A 64 4.45 6.50 6.72
CA THR A 64 3.37 5.93 5.91
C THR A 64 2.19 5.58 6.82
N SER A 65 0.96 5.89 6.37
CA SER A 65 -0.28 5.47 7.02
C SER A 65 -0.59 4.00 6.70
N GLU A 66 -0.41 3.62 5.45
CA GLU A 66 -0.76 2.30 4.93
C GLU A 66 0.10 1.93 3.73
N VAL A 67 0.47 0.65 3.63
CA VAL A 67 1.17 0.07 2.50
C VAL A 67 0.29 -0.97 1.84
N LEU A 68 0.07 -0.80 0.54
CA LEU A 68 -0.74 -1.70 -0.27
C LEU A 68 0.10 -2.28 -1.41
N ILE A 69 -0.17 -3.52 -1.79
CA ILE A 69 0.50 -4.19 -2.91
C ILE A 69 -0.54 -4.48 -3.98
N GLU A 70 -0.34 -3.96 -5.19
CA GLU A 70 -1.24 -4.24 -6.31
C GLU A 70 -1.15 -5.71 -6.70
N ASP A 71 -2.30 -6.38 -6.73
CA ASP A 71 -2.49 -7.67 -7.37
C ASP A 71 -3.17 -7.49 -8.72
N THR A 72 -2.45 -7.84 -9.79
CA THR A 72 -2.94 -7.67 -11.16
C THR A 72 -3.84 -8.80 -11.65
N GLU A 73 -3.89 -9.93 -10.95
CA GLU A 73 -4.74 -11.06 -11.31
C GLU A 73 -6.18 -10.78 -10.93
N TYR A 74 -6.40 -10.30 -9.70
CA TYR A 74 -7.72 -9.98 -9.16
C TYR A 74 -8.10 -8.50 -9.30
N LEU A 75 -7.18 -7.66 -9.80
CA LEU A 75 -7.36 -6.19 -9.95
C LEU A 75 -7.70 -5.49 -8.62
N VAL A 76 -7.06 -5.93 -7.55
CA VAL A 76 -7.23 -5.43 -6.18
C VAL A 76 -5.89 -5.06 -5.56
N TYR A 77 -5.94 -4.51 -4.36
CA TYR A 77 -4.75 -4.27 -3.56
C TYR A 77 -4.76 -5.19 -2.34
N LEU A 78 -3.60 -5.71 -1.96
CA LEU A 78 -3.44 -6.55 -0.78
C LEU A 78 -2.81 -5.74 0.35
N THR A 79 -3.29 -5.95 1.58
CA THR A 79 -2.51 -5.56 2.76
C THR A 79 -1.20 -6.35 2.82
N ARG A 80 -0.19 -5.79 3.48
CA ARG A 80 1.09 -6.50 3.70
C ARG A 80 0.89 -7.85 4.39
N LEU A 81 -0.03 -7.93 5.36
CA LEU A 81 -0.28 -9.16 6.11
C LEU A 81 -0.92 -10.23 5.23
N LEU A 82 -1.94 -9.88 4.43
CA LEU A 82 -2.54 -10.82 3.49
C LEU A 82 -1.53 -11.27 2.43
N ALA A 83 -0.74 -10.35 1.86
CA ALA A 83 0.28 -10.68 0.88
C ALA A 83 1.35 -11.64 1.45
N SER A 84 1.80 -11.42 2.68
CA SER A 84 2.71 -12.33 3.38
C SER A 84 2.10 -13.72 3.54
N ALA A 85 0.85 -13.79 4.04
CA ALA A 85 0.14 -15.04 4.26
C ALA A 85 -0.05 -15.85 2.97
N ALA A 86 -0.38 -15.18 1.86
CA ALA A 86 -0.64 -15.82 0.58
C ALA A 86 0.64 -16.25 -0.16
N TYR A 87 1.68 -15.40 -0.20
CA TYR A 87 2.83 -15.60 -1.09
C TYR A 87 4.11 -16.09 -0.39
N GLU A 88 4.34 -15.70 0.87
CA GLU A 88 5.51 -16.16 1.65
C GLU A 88 5.16 -17.40 2.47
N ASP A 89 4.16 -17.29 3.35
CA ASP A 89 3.79 -18.38 4.27
C ASP A 89 2.96 -19.47 3.58
N ARG A 90 2.27 -19.11 2.48
CA ARG A 90 1.30 -19.96 1.78
C ARG A 90 0.24 -20.56 2.70
N SER A 91 -0.14 -19.81 3.74
CA SER A 91 -1.15 -20.19 4.74
C SER A 91 -2.57 -19.87 4.28
N VAL A 92 -2.71 -19.03 3.25
CA VAL A 92 -3.96 -18.59 2.65
C VAL A 92 -3.87 -18.76 1.14
N SER A 93 -5.00 -19.07 0.50
CA SER A 93 -5.15 -19.06 -0.96
C SER A 93 -6.14 -17.99 -1.38
N LEU A 94 -5.70 -17.07 -2.23
CA LEU A 94 -6.55 -16.05 -2.82
C LEU A 94 -7.48 -16.68 -3.86
N SER A 95 -8.72 -16.20 -3.93
CA SER A 95 -9.72 -16.64 -4.89
C SER A 95 -10.80 -15.58 -5.06
N ASP A 96 -11.63 -15.69 -6.10
CA ASP A 96 -12.76 -14.79 -6.35
C ASP A 96 -13.80 -14.75 -5.22
N GLU A 97 -13.80 -15.76 -4.33
CA GLU A 97 -14.69 -15.82 -3.18
C GLU A 97 -14.14 -15.08 -1.94
N TRP A 98 -13.03 -14.33 -2.08
CA TRP A 98 -12.46 -13.56 -0.98
C TRP A 98 -13.47 -12.53 -0.44
N LYS A 99 -13.76 -12.58 0.85
CA LYS A 99 -14.82 -11.77 1.47
C LYS A 99 -14.30 -10.53 2.19
N ASN A 100 -13.09 -10.62 2.73
CA ASN A 100 -12.60 -9.63 3.67
C ASN A 100 -11.96 -8.48 2.91
N MET A 101 -12.70 -7.38 2.78
CA MET A 101 -12.30 -6.26 1.95
C MET A 101 -12.87 -4.93 2.43
N TYR A 102 -12.08 -3.89 2.22
CA TYR A 102 -12.47 -2.52 2.51
C TYR A 102 -11.99 -1.59 1.38
N ARG A 103 -12.46 -0.35 1.41
CA ARG A 103 -11.98 0.72 0.55
C ARG A 103 -11.07 1.64 1.35
N ALA A 104 -9.82 1.76 0.93
CA ALA A 104 -8.90 2.77 1.41
C ALA A 104 -9.09 4.04 0.57
N ALA A 105 -9.55 5.14 1.17
CA ALA A 105 -9.74 6.42 0.51
C ALA A 105 -8.76 7.45 1.10
N VAL A 106 -8.02 8.13 0.23
CA VAL A 106 -7.15 9.24 0.64
C VAL A 106 -7.86 10.55 0.30
N THR A 107 -8.06 11.40 1.30
CA THR A 107 -8.76 12.68 1.17
C THR A 107 -7.80 13.82 0.81
N GLU A 108 -8.35 14.97 0.40
CA GLU A 108 -7.60 16.17 0.01
C GLU A 108 -6.65 16.71 1.10
N ASP A 109 -6.99 16.50 2.37
CA ASP A 109 -6.16 16.85 3.53
C ASP A 109 -5.01 15.84 3.79
N GLY A 110 -4.94 14.77 2.98
CA GLY A 110 -3.96 13.68 3.11
C GLY A 110 -4.33 12.64 4.17
N SER A 111 -5.53 12.71 4.75
CA SER A 111 -6.02 11.69 5.67
C SER A 111 -6.38 10.39 4.93
N LEU A 112 -6.13 9.26 5.59
CA LEU A 112 -6.53 7.94 5.11
C LEU A 112 -7.77 7.49 5.88
N ILE A 113 -8.83 7.17 5.15
CA ILE A 113 -10.08 6.65 5.69
C ILE A 113 -10.28 5.24 5.13
N ARG A 114 -10.53 4.27 6.02
CA ARG A 114 -10.98 2.94 5.64
C ARG A 114 -12.50 2.88 5.75
N CYS A 115 -13.15 2.47 4.67
CA CYS A 115 -14.60 2.31 4.61
C CYS A 115 -14.94 0.85 4.26
N PRO A 116 -16.03 0.28 4.79
CA PRO A 116 -16.50 -1.04 4.34
C PRO A 116 -16.68 -1.08 2.81
N ALA A 117 -16.40 -2.23 2.21
CA ALA A 117 -16.62 -2.38 0.77
C ALA A 117 -18.10 -2.22 0.42
N GLY A 118 -18.39 -1.42 -0.62
CA GLY A 118 -19.74 -1.09 -1.05
C GLY A 118 -20.32 0.20 -0.46
N VAL A 119 -19.62 0.85 0.48
CA VAL A 119 -19.96 2.20 0.94
C VAL A 119 -19.28 3.23 0.03
N ASP A 120 -20.00 4.31 -0.29
CA ASP A 120 -19.45 5.42 -1.06
C ASP A 120 -18.26 6.06 -0.35
N THR A 121 -17.25 6.45 -1.15
CA THR A 121 -16.10 7.17 -0.61
C THR A 121 -16.51 8.54 -0.07
N PRO A 122 -15.89 9.04 1.01
CA PRO A 122 -16.12 10.38 1.51
C PRO A 122 -15.95 11.46 0.43
N ALA A 123 -16.71 12.54 0.53
CA ALA A 123 -16.49 13.73 -0.31
C ALA A 123 -15.07 14.26 -0.13
N GLY A 124 -14.44 14.74 -1.22
CA GLY A 124 -13.04 15.18 -1.19
C GLY A 124 -12.02 14.03 -1.22
N THR A 125 -12.41 12.84 -1.70
CA THR A 125 -11.48 11.74 -1.97
C THR A 125 -10.64 12.03 -3.22
N LEU A 126 -9.32 12.06 -3.08
CA LEU A 126 -8.36 12.20 -4.18
C LEU A 126 -8.15 10.88 -4.93
N VAL A 127 -8.05 9.78 -4.19
CA VAL A 127 -7.83 8.44 -4.73
C VAL A 127 -8.45 7.41 -3.79
N SER A 128 -8.91 6.28 -4.34
CA SER A 128 -9.30 5.14 -3.52
C SER A 128 -8.83 3.81 -4.10
N PHE A 129 -8.70 2.83 -3.21
CA PHE A 129 -8.23 1.48 -3.51
C PHE A 129 -9.22 0.48 -2.93
N LEU A 130 -9.58 -0.54 -3.72
CA LEU A 130 -10.25 -1.73 -3.20
C LEU A 130 -9.18 -2.64 -2.61
N VAL A 131 -9.25 -2.89 -1.31
CA VAL A 131 -8.21 -3.58 -0.56
C VAL A 131 -8.75 -4.88 0.01
N TRP A 132 -8.11 -5.99 -0.34
CA TRP A 132 -8.27 -7.27 0.33
C TRP A 132 -7.34 -7.35 1.53
N CYS A 133 -7.87 -7.89 2.62
CA CYS A 133 -7.19 -7.95 3.89
C CYS A 133 -7.53 -9.23 4.66
N LEU A 134 -6.82 -9.48 5.76
CA LEU A 134 -7.23 -10.51 6.72
C LEU A 134 -8.39 -10.02 7.59
N GLU A 135 -9.16 -10.94 8.17
CA GLU A 135 -10.33 -10.61 9.02
C GLU A 135 -9.97 -9.67 10.19
N VAL A 136 -8.78 -9.86 10.77
CA VAL A 136 -8.22 -9.00 11.83
C VAL A 136 -7.96 -7.54 11.40
N GLU A 137 -7.93 -7.27 10.10
CA GLU A 137 -7.64 -5.94 9.55
C GLU A 137 -8.91 -5.19 9.08
N GLU A 138 -10.09 -5.81 9.15
CA GLU A 138 -11.35 -5.17 8.76
C GLU A 138 -11.68 -3.98 9.68
N PRO A 139 -12.13 -2.83 9.12
CA PRO A 139 -12.44 -1.62 9.88
C PRO A 139 -13.75 -1.68 10.68
#